data_AF-A0A3M1G085-F1
#
_entry.id   AF-A0A3M1G085-F1
#
_cell.length_a   1.000
_cell.length_b   1.000
_cell.length_c   1.000
_cell.angle_alpha   90.00
_cell.angle_beta   90.00
_cell.angle_gamma   90.00
#
_symmetry.space_group_name_H-M   'P 1'
#
loop_
_entity.id
_entity.type
_entity.pdbx_description
1 polymer ?
#
loop_
_entity_poly.entity_id
_entity_poly.type
_entity_poly.pdbx_seq_one_letter_code
_entity_poly.pdbx_strand_id
1 'polypeptide(L)'
;GFTHLKKAKTIPTELLRYLSRGTFIWAEVESPPGPGTLKHMHQAIKTFVRNLKQTLQQLRELIEKYRTYSVFRFLRIDESVLGRAEVLLSSFRARMDEQEAVTTMLNYLKESPELEREFSYLQRLRDLLREEFPEISRIYVYITHPSLQRTPELEVLREELIEAIMGYLSGSEGSFSEITNKWERFHEAYLEAYQQRHELYYSSEVFALKDSILSRAETELLRRISTTVDCITFEDDWWTLNSLLGGLPSSCRFNLKQELELSPLCRCNFQFNSPVPEVPRGLEDLPLRGIRNFLKLLREPPYSEKIHAYGMGIKDEAIKKTLTELIEGKIQEQDIEQLANILGPDILHHLKRALQGHWKIKKLYIEDLVDRIRGRRMSLEELKKEFLNWAGTEEETILHIRSRQPGHMELLRERLQEYGVDPEETFTHAEVY
;
A
#
# COMPACT_ATOMS: atom_id res chain seq x y z
N GLY A 1 -25.51 79.10 40.00
CA GLY A 1 -25.26 77.66 40.15
C GLY A 1 -26.53 76.92 39.87
N PHE A 2 -26.54 76.07 38.85
CA PHE A 2 -27.49 74.97 38.72
C PHE A 2 -26.70 73.80 38.14
N THR A 3 -26.28 72.93 39.05
CA THR A 3 -25.67 71.64 38.76
C THR A 3 -26.68 70.81 37.96
N HIS A 4 -26.33 70.50 36.72
CA HIS A 4 -26.96 69.40 35.99
C HIS A 4 -26.75 68.11 36.80
N LEU A 5 -27.73 67.74 37.61
CA LEU A 5 -27.87 66.41 38.18
C LEU A 5 -27.97 65.43 36.99
N LYS A 6 -26.85 64.79 36.66
CA LYS A 6 -26.83 63.61 35.78
C LYS A 6 -27.86 62.64 36.37
N LYS A 7 -28.98 62.43 35.67
CA LYS A 7 -29.94 61.36 36.00
C LYS A 7 -29.12 60.10 36.25
N ALA A 8 -29.20 59.56 37.46
CA ALA A 8 -28.55 58.30 37.80
C ALA A 8 -29.02 57.26 36.79
N LYS A 9 -28.07 56.72 36.04
CA LYS A 9 -28.25 55.71 35.01
C LYS A 9 -28.61 54.38 35.69
N THR A 10 -29.89 54.19 36.03
CA THR A 10 -30.37 53.00 36.76
C THR A 10 -30.96 51.96 35.80
N ILE A 11 -30.69 50.67 36.03
CA ILE A 11 -31.33 49.57 35.28
C ILE A 11 -32.87 49.68 35.44
N PRO A 12 -33.66 49.47 34.37
CA PRO A 12 -35.12 49.40 34.47
C PRO A 12 -35.57 48.39 35.53
N THR A 13 -36.50 48.79 36.41
CA THR A 13 -36.93 47.97 37.56
C THR A 13 -37.51 46.62 37.13
N GLU A 14 -38.16 46.55 35.97
CA GLU A 14 -38.67 45.30 35.38
C GLU A 14 -37.59 44.26 35.05
N LEU A 15 -36.33 44.68 34.90
CA LEU A 15 -35.22 43.81 34.51
C LEU A 15 -34.44 43.25 35.71
N LEU A 16 -34.58 43.85 36.90
CA LEU A 16 -33.87 43.42 38.10
C LEU A 16 -34.18 41.96 38.49
N ARG A 17 -35.39 41.48 38.18
CA ARG A 17 -35.80 40.08 38.43
C ARG A 17 -35.05 39.04 37.58
N TYR A 18 -34.32 39.46 36.54
CA TYR A 18 -33.54 38.59 35.68
C TYR A 18 -32.04 38.56 36.04
N LEU A 19 -31.60 39.32 37.05
CA LEU A 19 -30.20 39.32 37.50
C LEU A 19 -29.71 37.92 37.88
N SER A 20 -30.57 37.12 38.53
CA SER A 20 -30.28 35.74 38.94
C SER A 20 -30.10 34.79 37.76
N ARG A 21 -30.62 35.11 36.57
CA ARG A 21 -30.46 34.29 35.36
C ARG A 21 -29.09 34.45 34.71
N GLY A 22 -28.36 35.53 35.01
CA GLY A 22 -27.02 35.77 34.47
C GLY A 22 -25.89 35.48 35.44
N THR A 23 -26.16 34.78 36.55
CA THR A 23 -25.14 34.42 37.56
C THR A 23 -24.01 33.56 36.96
N PHE A 24 -24.29 32.76 35.94
CA PHE A 24 -23.26 32.02 35.18
C PHE A 24 -22.30 32.94 34.39
N ILE A 25 -22.68 34.21 34.19
CA ILE A 25 -21.85 35.24 33.54
C ILE A 25 -21.09 36.04 34.61
N TRP A 26 -21.80 36.60 35.61
CA TRP A 26 -21.25 37.61 36.53
C TRP A 26 -21.20 37.22 38.01
N ALA A 27 -21.49 35.95 38.35
CA ALA A 27 -21.66 35.45 39.72
C ALA A 27 -22.85 36.12 40.46
N GLU A 28 -22.99 35.87 41.77
CA GLU A 28 -24.04 36.53 42.56
C GLU A 28 -23.75 38.03 42.73
N VAL A 29 -24.79 38.85 42.56
CA VAL A 29 -24.70 40.32 42.62
C VAL A 29 -25.85 40.91 43.43
N GLU A 30 -25.62 42.07 44.03
CA GLU A 30 -26.63 42.83 44.78
C GLU A 30 -27.77 43.35 43.86
N SER A 31 -28.96 43.57 44.43
CA SER A 31 -30.13 44.11 43.72
C SER A 31 -30.78 45.25 44.50
N PRO A 32 -30.82 46.49 43.96
CA PRO A 32 -30.32 46.93 42.66
C PRO A 32 -28.78 47.06 42.64
N PRO A 33 -28.11 46.80 41.50
CA PRO A 33 -26.65 46.86 41.41
C PRO A 33 -26.13 48.30 41.50
N GLY A 34 -25.16 48.53 42.38
CA GLY A 34 -24.44 49.80 42.47
C GLY A 34 -23.44 50.01 41.32
N PRO A 35 -22.79 51.19 41.23
CA PRO A 35 -21.83 51.51 40.16
C PRO A 35 -20.65 50.53 40.06
N GLY A 36 -20.13 50.05 41.20
CA GLY A 36 -19.05 49.05 41.21
C GLY A 36 -19.50 47.70 40.63
N THR A 37 -20.71 47.27 41.01
CA THR A 37 -21.35 46.04 40.54
C THR A 37 -21.65 46.11 39.04
N LEU A 38 -22.15 47.23 38.53
CA LEU A 38 -22.38 47.46 37.09
C LEU A 38 -21.09 47.33 36.27
N LYS A 39 -19.98 47.90 36.76
CA LYS A 39 -18.67 47.78 36.12
C LYS A 39 -18.17 46.33 36.07
N HIS A 40 -18.34 45.59 37.16
CA HIS A 40 -18.00 44.15 37.22
C HIS A 40 -18.84 43.34 36.24
N MET A 41 -20.17 43.48 36.27
CA MET A 41 -21.08 42.80 35.35
C MET A 41 -20.75 43.12 33.88
N HIS A 42 -20.45 44.38 33.57
CA HIS A 42 -20.04 44.76 32.22
C HIS A 42 -18.75 44.06 31.77
N GLN A 43 -17.75 43.95 32.64
CA GLN A 43 -16.52 43.23 32.34
C GLN A 43 -16.76 41.73 32.15
N ALA A 44 -17.63 41.14 32.95
CA ALA A 44 -18.05 39.74 32.82
C ALA A 44 -18.78 39.48 31.49
N ILE A 45 -19.74 40.35 31.12
CA ILE A 45 -20.43 40.32 29.83
C ILE A 45 -19.43 40.41 28.67
N LYS A 46 -18.47 41.33 28.72
CA LYS A 46 -17.44 41.46 27.67
C LYS A 46 -16.65 40.17 27.49
N THR A 47 -16.26 39.54 28.59
CA THR A 47 -15.53 38.27 28.56
C THR A 47 -16.40 37.15 27.98
N PHE A 48 -17.66 37.05 28.42
CA PHE A 48 -18.61 36.08 27.91
C PHE A 48 -18.88 36.24 26.41
N VAL A 49 -19.19 37.45 25.95
CA VAL A 49 -19.44 37.76 24.52
C VAL A 49 -18.20 37.45 23.67
N ARG A 50 -17.00 37.76 24.17
CA ARG A 50 -15.75 37.42 23.48
C ARG A 50 -15.59 35.90 23.35
N ASN A 51 -15.81 35.17 24.44
CA ASN A 51 -15.70 33.71 24.46
C ASN A 51 -16.73 33.06 23.53
N LEU A 52 -17.98 33.52 23.57
CA LEU A 52 -19.04 33.06 22.68
C LEU A 52 -18.69 33.29 21.21
N LYS A 53 -18.19 34.50 20.88
CA LYS A 53 -17.74 34.82 19.53
C LYS A 53 -16.62 33.88 19.06
N GLN A 54 -15.63 33.62 19.91
CA GLN A 54 -14.54 32.70 19.59
C GLN A 54 -15.05 31.26 19.40
N THR A 55 -15.94 30.78 20.28
CA THR A 55 -16.54 29.45 20.17
C THR A 55 -17.32 29.29 18.87
N LEU A 56 -18.18 30.26 18.50
CA LEU A 56 -18.92 30.20 17.24
C LEU A 56 -18.02 30.24 16.02
N GLN A 57 -16.96 31.06 16.04
CA GLN A 57 -15.98 31.09 14.96
C GLN A 57 -15.30 29.72 14.78
N GLN A 58 -14.81 29.13 15.87
CA GLN A 58 -14.18 27.81 15.84
C GLN A 58 -15.16 26.71 15.40
N LEU A 59 -16.40 26.75 15.87
CA LEU A 59 -17.44 25.82 15.43
C LEU A 59 -17.68 25.90 13.93
N ARG A 60 -17.80 27.09 13.36
CA ARG A 60 -17.98 27.27 11.90
C ARG A 60 -16.79 26.71 11.12
N GLU A 61 -15.56 27.00 11.57
CA GLU A 61 -14.34 26.47 10.95
C GLU A 61 -14.30 24.93 11.00
N LEU A 62 -14.65 24.33 12.15
CA LEU A 62 -14.68 22.87 12.32
C LEU A 62 -15.82 22.20 11.54
N ILE A 63 -17.01 22.80 11.54
CA ILE A 63 -18.16 22.32 10.76
C ILE A 63 -17.82 22.31 9.28
N GLU A 64 -17.30 23.42 8.74
CA GLU A 64 -16.92 23.49 7.33
C GLU A 64 -15.77 22.51 7.00
N LYS A 65 -14.78 22.36 7.89
CA LYS A 65 -13.69 21.38 7.72
C LYS A 65 -14.22 19.95 7.57
N TYR A 66 -15.19 19.55 8.40
CA TYR A 66 -15.68 18.17 8.44
C TYR A 66 -16.95 17.92 7.63
N ARG A 67 -17.55 18.95 7.04
CA ARG A 67 -18.83 18.87 6.32
C ARG A 67 -18.87 17.79 5.24
N THR A 68 -17.74 17.53 4.59
CA THR A 68 -17.61 16.54 3.51
C THR A 68 -17.30 15.13 4.00
N TYR A 69 -17.08 14.95 5.31
CA TYR A 69 -16.72 13.66 5.87
C TYR A 69 -17.97 12.76 5.96
N SER A 70 -17.83 11.50 5.58
CA SER A 70 -18.97 10.56 5.50
C SER A 70 -19.68 10.36 6.83
N VAL A 71 -18.95 10.39 7.95
CA VAL A 71 -19.50 10.25 9.30
C VAL A 71 -20.21 11.51 9.79
N PHE A 72 -19.90 12.68 9.21
CA PHE A 72 -20.45 13.97 9.65
C PHE A 72 -21.98 14.03 9.50
N ARG A 73 -22.55 13.27 8.55
CA ARG A 73 -24.01 13.18 8.35
C ARG A 73 -24.79 12.68 9.58
N PHE A 74 -24.13 12.01 10.52
CA PHE A 74 -24.75 11.52 11.75
C PHE A 74 -24.72 12.54 12.88
N LEU A 75 -23.87 13.57 12.76
CA LEU A 75 -23.78 14.64 13.75
C LEU A 75 -25.03 15.51 13.70
N ARG A 76 -25.72 15.61 14.84
CA ARG A 76 -26.89 16.50 14.97
C ARG A 76 -26.48 17.84 15.58
N ILE A 77 -26.56 18.88 14.76
CA ILE A 77 -26.30 20.27 15.15
C ILE A 77 -27.64 21.00 15.27
N ASP A 78 -27.91 21.60 16.43
CA ASP A 78 -29.08 22.46 16.61
C ASP A 78 -28.78 23.86 16.03
N GLU A 79 -29.09 24.05 14.76
CA GLU A 79 -28.95 25.33 14.04
C GLU A 79 -29.71 26.48 14.71
N SER A 80 -30.78 26.18 15.46
CA SER A 80 -31.54 27.21 16.17
C SER A 80 -30.73 27.83 17.31
N VAL A 81 -29.90 27.04 17.99
CA VAL A 81 -28.99 27.51 19.05
C VAL A 81 -27.88 28.37 18.46
N LEU A 82 -27.31 27.96 17.32
CA LEU A 82 -26.32 28.76 16.59
C LEU A 82 -26.90 30.12 16.18
N GLY A 83 -28.08 30.12 15.57
CA GLY A 83 -28.76 31.35 15.16
C GLY A 83 -29.07 32.30 16.33
N ARG A 84 -29.55 31.77 17.46
CA ARG A 84 -29.80 32.59 18.67
C ARG A 84 -28.52 33.20 19.23
N ALA A 85 -27.43 32.43 19.28
CA ALA A 85 -26.14 32.94 19.71
C ALA A 85 -25.60 34.05 18.79
N GLU A 86 -25.84 33.98 17.48
CA GLU A 86 -25.50 35.06 16.54
C GLU A 86 -26.32 36.33 16.76
N VAL A 87 -27.63 36.19 17.00
CA VAL A 87 -28.51 37.32 17.35
C VAL A 87 -28.01 38.00 18.63
N LEU A 88 -27.63 37.23 19.65
CA LEU A 88 -27.02 37.76 20.86
C LEU A 88 -25.77 38.58 20.54
N LEU A 89 -24.82 38.03 19.76
CA LEU A 89 -23.59 38.74 19.41
C LEU A 89 -23.86 40.02 18.61
N SER A 90 -24.85 40.02 17.71
CA SER A 90 -25.23 41.20 16.92
C SER A 90 -25.81 42.34 17.77
N SER A 91 -26.37 42.00 18.94
CA SER A 91 -26.96 42.95 19.88
C SER A 91 -25.90 43.75 20.66
N PHE A 92 -24.64 43.29 20.67
CA PHE A 92 -23.54 43.96 21.38
C PHE A 92 -22.64 44.77 20.43
N ARG A 93 -22.59 46.10 20.65
CA ARG A 93 -21.74 47.03 19.89
C ARG A 93 -20.40 47.27 20.60
N ALA A 94 -19.36 47.61 19.85
CA ALA A 94 -18.00 47.80 20.39
C ALA A 94 -17.86 48.93 21.43
N ARG A 95 -18.79 49.89 21.49
CA ARG A 95 -18.73 51.08 22.38
C ARG A 95 -19.92 51.23 23.33
N MET A 96 -20.54 50.12 23.75
CA MET A 96 -21.62 50.17 24.74
C MET A 96 -21.10 50.63 26.11
N ASP A 97 -21.89 51.42 26.81
CA ASP A 97 -21.62 51.76 28.20
C ASP A 97 -22.09 50.64 29.16
N GLU A 98 -21.68 50.74 30.44
CA GLU A 98 -21.94 49.70 31.46
C GLU A 98 -23.44 49.40 31.61
N GLN A 99 -24.29 50.42 31.59
CA GLN A 99 -25.72 50.26 31.78
C GLN A 99 -26.38 49.68 30.52
N GLU A 100 -25.98 50.15 29.34
CA GLU A 100 -26.47 49.67 28.06
C GLU A 100 -26.16 48.17 27.89
N ALA A 101 -24.92 47.76 28.18
CA ALA A 101 -24.50 46.36 28.08
C ALA A 101 -25.27 45.43 29.02
N VAL A 102 -25.43 45.82 30.30
CA VAL A 102 -26.19 45.04 31.28
C VAL A 102 -27.66 44.97 30.92
N THR A 103 -28.25 46.09 30.48
CA THR A 103 -29.66 46.15 30.07
C THR A 103 -29.93 45.26 28.85
N THR A 104 -29.05 45.30 27.84
CA THR A 104 -29.15 44.41 26.67
C THR A 104 -29.06 42.94 27.06
N MET A 105 -28.11 42.55 27.93
CA MET A 105 -28.01 41.16 28.39
C MET A 105 -29.26 40.72 29.16
N LEU A 106 -29.77 41.56 30.07
CA LEU A 106 -30.98 41.22 30.84
C LEU A 106 -32.23 41.10 29.97
N ASN A 107 -32.36 41.94 28.94
CA ASN A 107 -33.42 41.78 27.94
C ASN A 107 -33.29 40.45 27.18
N TYR A 108 -32.07 40.07 26.80
CA TYR A 108 -31.86 38.77 26.15
C TYR A 108 -32.19 37.60 27.09
N LEU A 109 -31.74 37.63 28.35
CA LEU A 109 -32.04 36.58 29.36
C LEU A 109 -33.52 36.50 29.73
N LYS A 110 -34.27 37.58 29.51
CA LYS A 110 -35.74 37.59 29.63
C LYS A 110 -36.36 36.79 28.50
N GLU A 111 -35.90 36.96 27.26
CA GLU A 111 -36.41 36.31 26.05
C GLU A 111 -35.89 34.87 25.87
N SER A 112 -34.64 34.61 26.30
CA SER A 112 -33.92 33.35 26.17
C SER A 112 -33.40 32.89 27.54
N PRO A 113 -34.26 32.29 28.39
CA PRO A 113 -33.88 31.84 29.72
C PRO A 113 -32.85 30.69 29.72
N GLU A 114 -32.67 29.99 28.60
CA GLU A 114 -31.82 28.81 28.49
C GLU A 114 -30.38 29.12 28.05
N LEU A 115 -29.97 30.39 27.98
CA LEU A 115 -28.68 30.82 27.45
C LEU A 115 -27.47 30.07 28.08
N GLU A 116 -27.52 29.76 29.37
CA GLU A 116 -26.48 28.98 30.04
C GLU A 116 -26.34 27.57 29.45
N ARG A 117 -27.47 26.89 29.23
CA ARG A 117 -27.52 25.55 28.62
C ARG A 117 -27.09 25.59 27.17
N GLU A 118 -27.53 26.61 26.43
CA GLU A 118 -27.15 26.86 25.03
C GLU A 118 -25.64 27.08 24.89
N PHE A 119 -25.06 27.93 25.74
CA PHE A 119 -23.62 28.16 25.74
C PHE A 119 -22.84 26.88 26.07
N SER A 120 -23.29 26.13 27.09
CA SER A 120 -22.69 24.85 27.47
C SER A 120 -22.80 23.80 26.35
N TYR A 121 -23.90 23.80 25.60
CA TYR A 121 -24.05 22.97 24.40
C TYR A 121 -23.03 23.33 23.32
N LEU A 122 -22.87 24.62 22.99
CA LEU A 122 -21.90 25.07 21.99
C LEU A 122 -20.46 24.73 22.38
N GLN A 123 -20.11 24.84 23.67
CA GLN A 123 -18.80 24.44 24.17
C GLN A 123 -18.57 22.93 24.00
N ARG A 124 -19.52 22.09 24.39
CA ARG A 124 -19.42 20.63 24.22
C ARG A 124 -19.33 20.23 22.76
N LEU A 125 -20.14 20.84 21.88
CA LEU A 125 -20.07 20.58 20.44
C LEU A 125 -18.70 20.94 19.86
N ARG A 126 -18.12 22.06 20.31
CA ARG A 126 -16.78 22.49 19.90
C ARG A 126 -15.74 21.47 20.36
N ASP A 127 -15.81 21.03 21.60
CA ASP A 127 -14.84 20.11 22.19
C ASP A 127 -14.94 18.73 21.51
N LEU A 128 -16.16 18.23 21.26
CA LEU A 128 -16.40 17.02 20.45
C LEU A 128 -15.76 17.13 19.06
N LEU A 129 -16.05 18.21 18.32
CA LEU A 129 -15.53 18.39 16.96
C LEU A 129 -14.00 18.54 16.93
N ARG A 130 -13.41 19.07 18.00
CA ARG A 130 -11.98 19.33 18.08
C ARG A 130 -11.18 18.12 18.56
N GLU A 131 -11.67 17.42 19.56
CA GLU A 131 -10.91 16.42 20.32
C GLU A 131 -11.29 14.99 19.93
N GLU A 132 -12.58 14.70 19.75
CA GLU A 132 -13.08 13.33 19.58
C GLU A 132 -13.40 12.98 18.12
N PHE A 133 -13.98 13.92 17.37
CA PHE A 133 -14.41 13.72 15.99
C PHE A 133 -13.29 13.27 15.02
N PRO A 134 -12.03 13.75 15.11
CA PRO A 134 -10.95 13.23 14.26
C PRO A 134 -10.77 11.72 14.39
N GLU A 135 -10.83 11.20 15.61
CA GLU A 135 -10.64 9.78 15.90
C GLU A 135 -11.87 8.96 15.50
N ILE A 136 -13.07 9.46 15.81
CA ILE A 136 -14.33 8.84 15.34
C ILE A 136 -14.34 8.72 13.82
N SER A 137 -13.89 9.77 13.11
CA SER A 137 -13.79 9.76 11.66
C SER A 137 -12.78 8.73 11.17
N ARG A 138 -11.61 8.61 11.82
CA ARG A 138 -10.59 7.63 11.45
C ARG A 138 -11.16 6.21 11.55
N ILE A 139 -11.78 5.90 12.68
CA ILE A 139 -12.44 4.61 12.95
C ILE A 139 -13.52 4.33 11.91
N TYR A 140 -14.42 5.29 11.68
CA TYR A 140 -15.52 5.13 10.74
C TYR A 140 -15.03 4.85 9.31
N VAL A 141 -14.02 5.60 8.84
CA VAL A 141 -13.42 5.39 7.51
C VAL A 141 -12.80 4.00 7.42
N TYR A 142 -12.10 3.54 8.46
CA TYR A 142 -11.50 2.20 8.48
C TYR A 142 -12.56 1.10 8.35
N ILE A 143 -13.60 1.14 9.20
CA ILE A 143 -14.61 0.07 9.26
C ILE A 143 -15.62 0.12 8.12
N THR A 144 -15.66 1.22 7.35
CA THR A 144 -16.48 1.35 6.14
C THR A 144 -15.67 1.22 4.86
N HIS A 145 -14.36 0.99 4.96
CA HIS A 145 -13.50 0.86 3.81
C HIS A 145 -13.95 -0.32 2.92
N PRO A 146 -14.04 -0.16 1.59
CA PRO A 146 -14.52 -1.21 0.69
C PRO A 146 -13.72 -2.50 0.75
N SER A 147 -12.42 -2.38 1.02
CA SER A 147 -11.50 -3.52 1.05
C SER A 147 -11.45 -4.25 2.40
N LEU A 148 -12.19 -3.79 3.41
CA LEU A 148 -12.27 -4.47 4.70
C LEU A 148 -12.82 -5.88 4.51
N GLN A 149 -12.02 -6.88 4.88
CA GLN A 149 -12.38 -8.28 4.76
C GLN A 149 -13.37 -8.66 5.88
N ARG A 150 -14.45 -9.36 5.56
CA ARG A 150 -15.54 -9.60 6.51
C ARG A 150 -15.73 -11.09 6.76
N THR A 151 -15.88 -11.45 8.02
CA THR A 151 -16.45 -12.74 8.45
C THR A 151 -17.74 -12.45 9.22
N PRO A 152 -18.62 -13.46 9.42
CA PRO A 152 -19.84 -13.26 10.19
C PRO A 152 -19.58 -12.66 11.59
N GLU A 153 -18.52 -13.10 12.26
CA GLU A 153 -18.15 -12.64 13.60
C GLU A 153 -17.66 -11.19 13.60
N LEU A 154 -16.84 -10.82 12.61
CA LEU A 154 -16.34 -9.45 12.45
C LEU A 154 -17.44 -8.47 12.03
N GLU A 155 -18.42 -8.93 11.25
CA GLU A 155 -19.53 -8.09 10.82
C GLU A 155 -20.41 -7.68 12.01
N VAL A 156 -20.65 -8.59 12.96
CA VAL A 156 -21.39 -8.26 14.20
C VAL A 156 -20.67 -7.17 14.99
N LEU A 157 -19.35 -7.32 15.22
CA LEU A 157 -18.55 -6.31 15.94
C LEU A 157 -18.52 -4.96 15.21
N ARG A 158 -18.45 -5.01 13.88
CA ARG A 158 -18.48 -3.82 13.02
C ARG A 158 -19.82 -3.09 13.13
N GLU A 159 -20.94 -3.81 13.07
CA GLU A 159 -22.28 -3.23 13.18
C GLU A 159 -22.48 -2.59 14.56
N GLU A 160 -22.11 -3.28 15.64
CA GLU A 160 -22.13 -2.73 17.01
C GLU A 160 -21.33 -1.43 17.14
N LEU A 161 -20.16 -1.35 16.49
CA LEU A 161 -19.31 -0.15 16.51
C LEU A 161 -19.93 0.99 15.69
N ILE A 162 -20.54 0.70 14.55
CA ILE A 162 -21.25 1.70 13.74
C ILE A 162 -22.44 2.27 14.52
N GLU A 163 -23.22 1.41 15.17
CA GLU A 163 -24.36 1.83 16.00
C GLU A 163 -23.91 2.74 17.15
N ALA A 164 -22.83 2.38 17.84
CA ALA A 164 -22.25 3.21 18.90
C ALA A 164 -21.82 4.60 18.40
N ILE A 165 -21.15 4.66 17.23
CA ILE A 165 -20.76 5.93 16.60
C ILE A 165 -21.99 6.78 16.25
N MET A 166 -23.02 6.17 15.66
CA MET A 166 -24.24 6.87 15.26
C MET A 166 -25.02 7.38 16.47
N GLY A 167 -25.17 6.56 17.51
CA GLY A 167 -25.84 6.94 18.76
C GLY A 167 -25.17 8.15 19.40
N TYR A 168 -23.84 8.09 19.53
CA TYR A 168 -23.05 9.14 20.16
C TYR A 168 -23.12 10.47 19.40
N LEU A 169 -22.89 10.46 18.08
CA LEU A 169 -22.92 11.68 17.26
C LEU A 169 -24.31 12.30 17.13
N SER A 170 -25.37 11.48 17.23
CA SER A 170 -26.74 11.97 17.23
C SER A 170 -27.18 12.56 18.58
N GLY A 171 -26.38 12.35 19.63
CA GLY A 171 -26.68 12.77 20.99
C GLY A 171 -27.74 11.92 21.69
N SER A 172 -28.07 10.73 21.17
CA SER A 172 -29.08 9.86 21.75
C SER A 172 -28.55 9.05 22.93
N GLU A 173 -27.41 8.37 22.75
CA GLU A 173 -26.84 7.42 23.71
C GLU A 173 -25.33 7.25 23.47
N GLY A 174 -24.63 6.63 24.42
CA GLY A 174 -23.23 6.23 24.30
C GLY A 174 -22.20 7.26 24.78
N SER A 175 -20.93 6.89 24.68
CA SER A 175 -19.79 7.73 25.07
C SER A 175 -18.61 7.53 24.13
N PHE A 176 -17.72 8.50 24.05
CA PHE A 176 -16.49 8.36 23.27
C PHE A 176 -15.64 7.16 23.74
N SER A 177 -15.56 6.92 25.05
CA SER A 177 -14.87 5.74 25.61
C SER A 177 -15.48 4.41 25.19
N GLU A 178 -16.79 4.36 24.95
CA GLU A 178 -17.44 3.14 24.46
C GLU A 178 -17.04 2.84 23.01
N ILE A 179 -16.97 3.88 22.17
CA ILE A 179 -16.52 3.77 20.78
C ILE A 179 -15.07 3.27 20.74
N THR A 180 -14.17 3.82 21.56
CA THR A 180 -12.77 3.39 21.59
C THR A 180 -12.63 1.93 22.04
N ASN A 181 -13.36 1.51 23.08
CA ASN A 181 -13.32 0.11 23.54
C ASN A 181 -13.87 -0.87 22.48
N LYS A 182 -14.97 -0.50 21.80
CA LYS A 182 -15.53 -1.31 20.70
C LYS A 182 -14.58 -1.36 19.50
N TRP A 183 -13.90 -0.26 19.19
CA TRP A 183 -12.85 -0.21 18.16
C TRP A 183 -11.69 -1.14 18.49
N GLU A 184 -11.13 -1.09 19.70
CA GLU A 184 -10.03 -1.96 20.13
C GLU A 184 -10.41 -3.43 20.00
N ARG A 185 -11.58 -3.81 20.52
CA ARG A 185 -12.10 -5.18 20.40
C ARG A 185 -12.28 -5.62 18.94
N PHE A 186 -12.82 -4.74 18.09
CA PHE A 186 -12.97 -5.02 16.67
C PHE A 186 -11.60 -5.17 15.99
N HIS A 187 -10.67 -4.26 16.25
CA HIS A 187 -9.37 -4.22 15.58
C HIS A 187 -8.48 -5.41 15.98
N GLU A 188 -8.50 -5.82 17.25
CA GLU A 188 -7.81 -7.01 17.72
C GLU A 188 -8.35 -8.28 17.03
N ALA A 189 -9.68 -8.45 17.03
CA ALA A 189 -10.32 -9.59 16.36
C ALA A 189 -10.04 -9.59 14.85
N TYR A 190 -10.04 -8.42 14.22
CA TYR A 190 -9.71 -8.25 12.80
C TYR A 190 -8.26 -8.65 12.51
N LEU A 191 -7.32 -8.16 13.33
CA LEU A 191 -5.90 -8.42 13.19
C LEU A 191 -5.60 -9.92 13.31
N GLU A 192 -6.17 -10.58 14.32
CA GLU A 192 -6.02 -12.02 14.52
C GLU A 192 -6.58 -12.81 13.33
N ALA A 193 -7.81 -12.53 12.92
CA ALA A 193 -8.45 -13.20 11.79
C ALA A 193 -7.71 -12.99 10.46
N TYR A 194 -7.13 -11.80 10.25
CA TYR A 194 -6.34 -11.49 9.06
C TYR A 194 -4.99 -12.21 9.10
N GLN A 195 -4.30 -12.17 10.23
CA GLN A 195 -2.99 -12.81 10.39
C GLN A 195 -3.08 -14.32 10.18
N GLN A 196 -4.03 -15.00 10.81
CA GLN A 196 -4.19 -16.46 10.66
C GLN A 196 -4.39 -16.87 9.20
N ARG A 197 -5.27 -16.17 8.47
CA ARG A 197 -5.52 -16.46 7.04
C ARG A 197 -4.34 -16.08 6.15
N HIS A 198 -3.66 -14.98 6.47
CA HIS A 198 -2.47 -14.54 5.75
C HIS A 198 -1.34 -15.57 5.89
N GLU A 199 -1.08 -16.05 7.11
CA GLU A 199 -0.09 -17.10 7.37
C GLU A 199 -0.44 -18.40 6.64
N LEU A 200 -1.71 -18.82 6.68
CA LEU A 200 -2.17 -20.00 5.95
C LEU A 200 -2.01 -19.89 4.42
N TYR A 201 -2.24 -18.70 3.87
CA TYR A 201 -2.05 -18.46 2.44
C TYR A 201 -0.58 -18.57 2.05
N TYR A 202 0.30 -17.92 2.81
CA TYR A 202 1.74 -17.91 2.54
C TYR A 202 2.48 -19.16 3.04
N SER A 203 1.82 -20.08 3.76
CA SER A 203 2.39 -21.38 4.11
C SER A 203 2.39 -22.38 2.94
N SER A 204 1.78 -22.04 1.80
CA SER A 204 1.83 -22.88 0.60
C SER A 204 3.24 -23.00 0.06
N GLU A 205 3.59 -24.20 -0.41
CA GLU A 205 4.90 -24.55 -0.96
C GLU A 205 5.32 -23.65 -2.13
N VAL A 206 4.36 -23.12 -2.90
CA VAL A 206 4.64 -22.26 -4.06
C VAL A 206 5.46 -21.02 -3.71
N PHE A 207 5.27 -20.46 -2.51
CA PHE A 207 6.00 -19.26 -2.05
C PHE A 207 7.42 -19.58 -1.56
N ALA A 208 7.70 -20.84 -1.22
CA ALA A 208 9.02 -21.34 -0.83
C ALA A 208 9.77 -21.99 -2.00
N LEU A 209 9.08 -22.33 -3.09
CA LEU A 209 9.62 -23.07 -4.24
C LEU A 209 10.85 -22.40 -4.86
N LYS A 210 10.84 -21.07 -4.95
CA LYS A 210 11.98 -20.33 -5.49
C LYS A 210 13.25 -20.56 -4.66
N ASP A 211 13.13 -20.37 -3.35
CA ASP A 211 14.26 -20.50 -2.43
C ASP A 211 14.69 -21.97 -2.32
N SER A 212 13.74 -22.92 -2.37
CA SER A 212 14.05 -24.34 -2.37
C SER A 212 14.88 -24.73 -3.59
N ILE A 213 14.49 -24.32 -4.81
CA ILE A 213 15.24 -24.63 -6.03
C ILE A 213 16.61 -23.94 -6.03
N LEU A 214 16.69 -22.66 -5.64
CA LEU A 214 17.95 -21.92 -5.60
C LEU A 214 18.96 -22.50 -4.60
N SER A 215 18.49 -23.17 -3.54
CA SER A 215 19.36 -23.78 -2.53
C SER A 215 20.00 -25.11 -2.97
N ARG A 216 19.56 -25.70 -4.09
CA ARG A 216 20.00 -27.02 -4.55
C ARG A 216 21.37 -26.98 -5.22
N ALA A 217 22.15 -28.06 -5.02
CA ALA A 217 23.46 -28.23 -5.63
C ALA A 217 23.39 -28.28 -7.17
N GLU A 218 22.33 -28.89 -7.73
CA GLU A 218 22.12 -28.93 -9.19
C GLU A 218 21.97 -27.52 -9.78
N THR A 219 21.22 -26.66 -9.09
CA THR A 219 20.96 -25.28 -9.53
C THR A 219 22.23 -24.45 -9.52
N GLU A 220 23.06 -24.59 -8.49
CA GLU A 220 24.34 -23.91 -8.42
C GLU A 220 25.28 -24.37 -9.54
N LEU A 221 25.33 -25.67 -9.81
CA LEU A 221 26.14 -26.22 -10.89
C LEU A 221 25.66 -25.71 -12.25
N LEU A 222 24.36 -25.74 -12.52
CA LEU A 222 23.77 -25.24 -13.77
C LEU A 222 24.08 -23.74 -13.97
N ARG A 223 23.95 -22.95 -12.90
CA ARG A 223 24.32 -21.53 -12.90
C ARG A 223 25.79 -21.34 -13.27
N ARG A 224 26.69 -22.13 -12.66
CA ARG A 224 28.13 -22.04 -12.93
C ARG A 224 28.47 -22.43 -14.37
N ILE A 225 27.87 -23.50 -14.89
CA ILE A 225 28.02 -23.92 -16.29
C ILE A 225 27.60 -22.78 -17.23
N SER A 226 26.38 -22.28 -17.09
CA SER A 226 25.77 -21.32 -18.01
C SER A 226 26.44 -19.94 -17.96
N THR A 227 27.00 -19.55 -16.81
CA THR A 227 27.72 -18.28 -16.66
C THR A 227 29.18 -18.37 -17.10
N THR A 228 29.81 -19.54 -17.05
CA THR A 228 31.21 -19.73 -17.45
C THR A 228 31.33 -20.03 -18.93
N VAL A 229 30.54 -21.00 -19.42
CA VAL A 229 30.53 -21.47 -20.81
C VAL A 229 29.43 -20.74 -21.58
N ASP A 230 29.60 -19.44 -21.71
CA ASP A 230 28.68 -18.49 -22.37
C ASP A 230 28.74 -18.51 -23.91
N CYS A 231 29.60 -19.35 -24.47
CA CYS A 231 29.87 -19.44 -25.91
C CYS A 231 29.04 -20.51 -26.63
N ILE A 232 28.15 -21.20 -25.93
CA ILE A 232 27.20 -22.19 -26.47
C ILE A 232 25.86 -22.05 -25.75
N THR A 233 24.83 -22.65 -26.33
CA THR A 233 23.46 -22.62 -25.80
C THR A 233 22.90 -24.03 -25.73
N PHE A 234 22.14 -24.35 -24.69
CA PHE A 234 21.51 -25.65 -24.49
C PHE A 234 20.13 -25.47 -23.85
N GLU A 235 19.24 -26.45 -24.04
CA GLU A 235 17.91 -26.48 -23.44
C GLU A 235 17.97 -26.55 -21.91
N ASP A 236 17.00 -25.92 -21.24
CA ASP A 236 16.88 -25.86 -19.78
C ASP A 236 18.11 -25.21 -19.07
N ASP A 237 18.70 -24.19 -19.69
CA ASP A 237 19.85 -23.49 -19.11
C ASP A 237 19.48 -22.63 -17.87
N TRP A 238 20.50 -22.08 -17.22
CA TRP A 238 20.30 -21.21 -16.05
C TRP A 238 19.40 -20.00 -16.34
N TRP A 239 19.50 -19.42 -17.53
CA TRP A 239 18.76 -18.20 -17.86
C TRP A 239 17.26 -18.50 -17.99
N THR A 240 16.94 -19.63 -18.63
CA THR A 240 15.58 -20.18 -18.71
C THR A 240 15.00 -20.45 -17.31
N LEU A 241 15.75 -21.15 -16.45
CA LEU A 241 15.34 -21.43 -15.08
C LEU A 241 15.15 -20.14 -14.27
N ASN A 242 16.12 -19.23 -14.31
CA ASN A 242 16.09 -17.99 -13.52
C ASN A 242 14.89 -17.11 -13.89
N SER A 243 14.50 -17.09 -15.16
CA SER A 243 13.31 -16.38 -15.59
C SER A 243 12.02 -17.02 -15.07
N LEU A 244 11.88 -18.34 -15.19
CA LEU A 244 10.74 -19.06 -14.63
C LEU A 244 10.62 -18.85 -13.10
N LEU A 245 11.76 -18.82 -12.39
CA LEU A 245 11.83 -18.48 -10.96
C LEU A 245 11.53 -16.99 -10.67
N GLY A 246 11.69 -16.11 -11.65
CA GLY A 246 11.33 -14.69 -11.59
C GLY A 246 9.82 -14.48 -11.61
N GLY A 247 9.08 -15.35 -12.31
CA GLY A 247 7.61 -15.34 -12.37
C GLY A 247 6.92 -15.95 -11.14
N LEU A 248 7.66 -16.63 -10.25
CA LEU A 248 7.09 -17.23 -9.04
C LEU A 248 6.66 -16.15 -8.03
N PRO A 249 5.52 -16.36 -7.34
CA PRO A 249 5.05 -15.42 -6.33
C PRO A 249 5.98 -15.41 -5.11
N SER A 250 6.16 -14.23 -4.51
CA SER A 250 6.97 -14.06 -3.29
C SER A 250 6.10 -14.01 -2.03
N SER A 251 6.62 -14.53 -0.92
CA SER A 251 6.00 -14.35 0.40
C SER A 251 5.95 -12.87 0.81
N CYS A 252 4.90 -12.51 1.54
CA CYS A 252 4.80 -11.17 2.14
C CYS A 252 5.83 -11.00 3.26
N ARG A 253 6.53 -9.85 3.26
CA ARG A 253 7.57 -9.50 4.27
C ARG A 253 7.21 -8.28 5.11
N PHE A 254 5.98 -7.77 4.99
CA PHE A 254 5.53 -6.58 5.70
C PHE A 254 5.11 -6.89 7.14
N ASN A 255 5.23 -5.90 8.02
CA ASN A 255 4.73 -6.01 9.39
C ASN A 255 3.21 -5.82 9.40
N LEU A 256 2.47 -6.93 9.50
CA LEU A 256 1.00 -6.92 9.44
C LEU A 256 0.37 -5.98 10.47
N LYS A 257 0.87 -5.96 11.71
CA LYS A 257 0.30 -5.10 12.76
C LYS A 257 0.38 -3.62 12.38
N GLN A 258 1.53 -3.17 11.89
CA GLN A 258 1.73 -1.77 11.48
C GLN A 258 0.92 -1.41 10.23
N GLU A 259 0.86 -2.30 9.24
CA GLU A 259 0.08 -2.05 8.03
C GLU A 259 -1.42 -2.00 8.34
N LEU A 260 -1.91 -2.93 9.17
CA LEU A 260 -3.31 -3.05 9.54
C LEU A 260 -3.79 -2.00 10.55
N GLU A 261 -2.88 -1.27 11.18
CA GLU A 261 -3.24 -0.09 11.99
C GLU A 261 -3.68 1.09 11.10
N LEU A 262 -3.09 1.21 9.90
CA LEU A 262 -3.32 2.32 8.98
C LEU A 262 -4.37 2.02 7.91
N SER A 263 -4.49 0.76 7.49
CA SER A 263 -5.36 0.33 6.39
C SER A 263 -5.89 -1.07 6.64
N PRO A 264 -7.14 -1.39 6.28
CA PRO A 264 -7.66 -2.75 6.47
C PRO A 264 -7.00 -3.82 5.59
N LEU A 265 -6.15 -3.45 4.64
CA LEU A 265 -5.40 -4.40 3.83
C LEU A 265 -3.90 -4.21 3.99
N CYS A 266 -3.18 -5.33 4.00
CA CYS A 266 -1.74 -5.33 3.84
C CYS A 266 -1.35 -4.91 2.41
N ARG A 267 -0.19 -4.28 2.26
CA ARG A 267 0.37 -3.87 0.95
C ARG A 267 0.66 -5.04 -0.01
N CYS A 268 0.74 -6.27 0.49
CA CYS A 268 0.80 -7.45 -0.36
C CYS A 268 -0.53 -7.73 -1.10
N ASN A 269 -1.60 -6.99 -0.79
CA ASN A 269 -2.94 -7.13 -1.35
C ASN A 269 -3.63 -8.47 -1.06
N PHE A 270 -3.21 -9.17 -0.01
CA PHE A 270 -3.87 -10.41 0.42
C PHE A 270 -5.34 -10.18 0.80
N GLN A 271 -6.22 -11.07 0.31
CA GLN A 271 -7.64 -11.14 0.64
C GLN A 271 -8.00 -12.52 1.17
N PHE A 272 -9.02 -12.64 2.03
CA PHE A 272 -9.35 -13.89 2.74
C PHE A 272 -9.64 -15.08 1.82
N ASN A 273 -10.19 -14.80 0.64
CA ASN A 273 -10.57 -15.82 -0.35
C ASN A 273 -9.62 -15.84 -1.56
N SER A 274 -8.40 -15.31 -1.41
CA SER A 274 -7.41 -15.35 -2.49
C SER A 274 -7.07 -16.81 -2.78
N PRO A 275 -7.20 -17.28 -4.04
CA PRO A 275 -6.77 -18.61 -4.40
C PRO A 275 -5.25 -18.71 -4.24
N VAL A 276 -4.79 -19.80 -3.63
CA VAL A 276 -3.37 -20.11 -3.56
C VAL A 276 -2.88 -20.40 -4.98
N PRO A 277 -1.78 -19.78 -5.44
CA PRO A 277 -1.21 -20.06 -6.75
C PRO A 277 -0.86 -21.54 -6.89
N GLU A 278 -1.07 -22.11 -8.08
CA GLU A 278 -0.70 -23.48 -8.34
C GLU A 278 0.83 -23.65 -8.36
N VAL A 279 1.31 -24.77 -7.85
CA VAL A 279 2.73 -25.14 -7.90
C VAL A 279 3.08 -25.56 -9.33
N PRO A 280 3.99 -24.86 -10.04
CA PRO A 280 4.39 -25.25 -11.38
C PRO A 280 5.05 -26.63 -11.38
N ARG A 281 4.53 -27.56 -12.19
CA ARG A 281 5.07 -28.92 -12.28
C ARG A 281 6.37 -28.96 -13.07
N GLY A 282 7.31 -29.80 -12.64
CA GLY A 282 8.56 -30.09 -13.38
C GLY A 282 9.64 -29.00 -13.29
N LEU A 283 9.39 -27.90 -12.58
CA LEU A 283 10.37 -26.83 -12.36
C LEU A 283 11.56 -27.33 -11.52
N GLU A 284 11.30 -28.21 -10.56
CA GLU A 284 12.33 -28.81 -9.70
C GLU A 284 13.30 -29.72 -10.46
N ASP A 285 12.89 -30.25 -11.62
CA ASP A 285 13.72 -31.15 -12.43
C ASP A 285 14.55 -30.41 -13.48
N LEU A 286 14.23 -29.14 -13.76
CA LEU A 286 14.94 -28.31 -14.75
C LEU A 286 16.45 -28.23 -14.51
N PRO A 287 16.95 -27.99 -13.28
CA PRO A 287 18.40 -27.93 -13.05
C PRO A 287 19.14 -29.18 -13.55
N LEU A 288 18.58 -30.36 -13.25
CA LEU A 288 19.18 -31.63 -13.60
C LEU A 288 19.05 -31.92 -15.10
N ARG A 289 17.91 -31.56 -15.71
CA ARG A 289 17.72 -31.65 -17.16
C ARG A 289 18.70 -30.76 -17.92
N GLY A 290 18.87 -29.50 -17.51
CA GLY A 290 19.84 -28.57 -18.09
C GLY A 290 21.27 -29.10 -18.06
N ILE A 291 21.71 -29.66 -16.93
CA ILE A 291 23.04 -30.29 -16.81
C ILE A 291 23.18 -31.47 -17.78
N ARG A 292 22.16 -32.32 -17.89
CA ARG A 292 22.17 -33.47 -18.81
C ARG A 292 22.20 -33.02 -20.27
N ASN A 293 21.44 -31.99 -20.61
CA ASN A 293 21.42 -31.39 -21.95
C ASN A 293 22.78 -30.79 -22.31
N PHE A 294 23.42 -30.09 -21.37
CA PHE A 294 24.79 -29.60 -21.54
C PHE A 294 25.77 -30.77 -21.80
N LEU A 295 25.76 -31.80 -20.96
CA LEU A 295 26.65 -32.97 -21.14
C LEU A 295 26.40 -33.70 -22.46
N LYS A 296 25.15 -33.80 -22.89
CA LYS A 296 24.78 -34.37 -24.19
C LYS A 296 25.34 -33.52 -25.33
N LEU A 297 25.18 -32.19 -25.26
CA LEU A 297 25.67 -31.25 -26.25
C LEU A 297 27.19 -31.37 -26.47
N LEU A 298 27.98 -31.53 -25.40
CA LEU A 298 29.44 -31.68 -25.52
C LEU A 298 29.87 -32.88 -26.35
N ARG A 299 29.02 -33.91 -26.49
CA ARG A 299 29.31 -35.15 -27.24
C ARG A 299 28.96 -35.03 -28.72
N GLU A 300 28.11 -34.09 -29.07
CA GLU A 300 27.61 -33.90 -30.43
C GLU A 300 28.63 -33.12 -31.26
N PRO A 301 28.87 -33.48 -32.54
CA PRO A 301 29.58 -32.61 -33.47
C PRO A 301 28.81 -31.28 -33.66
N PRO A 302 29.50 -30.13 -33.78
CA PRO A 302 30.95 -29.95 -33.86
C PRO A 302 31.64 -29.77 -32.49
N TYR A 303 30.91 -29.84 -31.37
CA TYR A 303 31.44 -29.54 -30.03
C TYR A 303 32.48 -30.57 -29.57
N SER A 304 32.20 -31.87 -29.76
CA SER A 304 33.13 -32.94 -29.39
C SER A 304 34.46 -32.85 -30.17
N GLU A 305 34.42 -32.50 -31.45
CA GLU A 305 35.60 -32.29 -32.28
C GLU A 305 36.45 -31.12 -31.78
N LYS A 306 35.82 -29.99 -31.45
CA LYS A 306 36.50 -28.81 -30.89
C LYS A 306 37.15 -29.11 -29.54
N ILE A 307 36.45 -29.82 -28.66
CA ILE A 307 36.98 -30.24 -27.35
C ILE A 307 38.16 -31.19 -27.52
N HIS A 308 38.04 -32.19 -28.39
CA HIS A 308 39.12 -33.14 -28.66
C HIS A 308 40.36 -32.45 -29.25
N ALA A 309 40.18 -31.58 -30.25
CA ALA A 309 41.27 -30.81 -30.86
C ALA A 309 41.97 -29.90 -29.85
N TYR A 310 41.21 -29.23 -28.98
CA TYR A 310 41.76 -28.43 -27.89
C TYR A 310 42.53 -29.28 -26.88
N GLY A 311 41.97 -30.43 -26.48
CA GLY A 311 42.56 -31.38 -25.53
C GLY A 311 43.93 -31.92 -25.96
N MET A 312 44.19 -32.06 -27.27
CA MET A 312 45.50 -32.43 -27.81
C MET A 312 46.61 -31.42 -27.49
N GLY A 313 46.25 -30.15 -27.25
CA GLY A 313 47.19 -29.07 -26.90
C GLY A 313 47.39 -28.84 -25.40
N ILE A 314 46.64 -29.52 -24.54
CA ILE A 314 46.73 -29.37 -23.08
C ILE A 314 47.89 -30.20 -22.53
N LYS A 315 48.73 -29.58 -21.67
CA LYS A 315 49.85 -30.26 -21.00
C LYS A 315 49.45 -31.01 -19.72
N ASP A 316 48.37 -30.60 -19.08
CA ASP A 316 47.84 -31.23 -17.88
C ASP A 316 47.05 -32.51 -18.28
N GLU A 317 47.61 -33.67 -17.95
CA GLU A 317 47.02 -34.96 -18.27
C GLU A 317 45.71 -35.23 -17.51
N ALA A 318 45.50 -34.66 -16.32
CA ALA A 318 44.25 -34.82 -15.59
C ALA A 318 43.11 -34.09 -16.31
N ILE A 319 43.34 -32.84 -16.71
CA ILE A 319 42.37 -32.04 -17.46
C ILE A 319 42.06 -32.70 -18.82
N LYS A 320 43.10 -33.14 -19.53
CA LYS A 320 42.95 -33.81 -20.82
C LYS A 320 42.12 -35.10 -20.69
N LYS A 321 42.39 -35.91 -19.67
CA LYS A 321 41.62 -37.12 -19.38
C LYS A 321 40.15 -36.78 -19.09
N THR A 322 39.89 -35.79 -18.23
CA THR A 322 38.51 -35.37 -17.90
C THR A 322 37.73 -34.87 -19.12
N LEU A 323 38.35 -34.04 -19.98
CA LEU A 323 37.72 -33.59 -21.22
C LEU A 323 37.39 -34.76 -22.17
N THR A 324 38.28 -35.75 -22.23
CA THR A 324 38.07 -36.98 -23.02
C THR A 324 36.92 -37.81 -22.46
N GLU A 325 36.85 -37.97 -21.14
CA GLU A 325 35.75 -38.70 -20.47
C GLU A 325 34.39 -38.00 -20.65
N LEU A 326 34.38 -36.65 -20.75
CA LEU A 326 33.16 -35.87 -21.00
C LEU A 326 32.61 -36.14 -22.41
N ILE A 327 33.45 -36.10 -23.45
CA ILE A 327 33.03 -36.36 -24.84
C ILE A 327 32.68 -37.84 -25.08
N GLU A 328 33.31 -38.77 -24.35
CA GLU A 328 33.00 -40.20 -24.40
C GLU A 328 31.72 -40.57 -23.63
N GLY A 329 31.17 -39.64 -22.83
CA GLY A 329 29.94 -39.84 -22.06
C GLY A 329 30.10 -40.71 -20.80
N LYS A 330 31.34 -40.92 -20.32
CA LYS A 330 31.63 -41.77 -19.13
C LYS A 330 31.19 -41.14 -17.80
N ILE A 331 30.70 -39.90 -17.83
CA ILE A 331 30.43 -39.07 -16.65
C ILE A 331 28.91 -38.87 -16.40
N GLN A 332 28.03 -39.25 -17.33
CA GLN A 332 26.57 -38.95 -17.25
C GLN A 332 25.80 -39.62 -16.11
N GLU A 333 26.30 -40.72 -15.55
CA GLU A 333 25.62 -41.49 -14.48
C GLU A 333 26.10 -41.10 -13.07
N GLN A 334 26.94 -40.08 -12.95
CA GLN A 334 27.48 -39.65 -11.66
C GLN A 334 26.47 -38.85 -10.85
N ASP A 335 26.62 -38.90 -9.53
CA ASP A 335 25.87 -38.02 -8.62
C ASP A 335 26.23 -36.54 -8.84
N ILE A 336 25.41 -35.64 -8.30
CA ILE A 336 25.60 -34.21 -8.54
C ILE A 336 26.90 -33.66 -7.94
N GLU A 337 27.36 -34.24 -6.83
CA GLU A 337 28.58 -33.80 -6.14
C GLU A 337 29.83 -34.15 -6.96
N GLN A 338 29.86 -35.35 -7.52
CA GLN A 338 30.89 -35.80 -8.46
C GLN A 338 30.86 -34.95 -9.73
N LEU A 339 29.69 -34.70 -10.31
CA LEU A 339 29.54 -33.81 -11.45
C LEU A 339 30.03 -32.39 -11.13
N ALA A 340 29.75 -31.86 -9.93
CA ALA A 340 30.21 -30.55 -9.51
C ALA A 340 31.74 -30.50 -9.31
N ASN A 341 32.36 -31.60 -8.91
CA ASN A 341 33.82 -31.71 -8.79
C ASN A 341 34.48 -31.81 -10.17
N ILE A 342 33.93 -32.63 -11.06
CA ILE A 342 34.41 -32.78 -12.44
C ILE A 342 34.24 -31.48 -13.22
N LEU A 343 33.05 -30.89 -13.20
CA LEU A 343 32.74 -29.61 -13.82
C LEU A 343 33.15 -28.45 -12.92
N GLY A 344 34.32 -28.56 -12.28
CA GLY A 344 34.93 -27.50 -11.50
C GLY A 344 35.32 -26.29 -12.37
N PRO A 345 35.73 -25.18 -11.73
CA PRO A 345 36.07 -23.93 -12.43
C PRO A 345 37.09 -24.11 -13.56
N ASP A 346 38.13 -24.93 -13.31
CA ASP A 346 39.20 -25.16 -14.28
C ASP A 346 38.70 -25.89 -15.54
N ILE A 347 37.95 -26.97 -15.37
CA ILE A 347 37.38 -27.74 -16.48
C ILE A 347 36.39 -26.88 -17.27
N LEU A 348 35.51 -26.12 -16.60
CA LEU A 348 34.58 -25.23 -17.29
C LEU A 348 35.29 -24.13 -18.08
N HIS A 349 36.41 -23.61 -17.58
CA HIS A 349 37.23 -22.63 -18.31
C HIS A 349 37.91 -23.24 -19.53
N HIS A 350 38.40 -24.47 -19.43
CA HIS A 350 38.94 -25.22 -20.57
C HIS A 350 37.86 -25.54 -21.61
N LEU A 351 36.66 -25.93 -21.17
CA LEU A 351 35.50 -26.11 -22.05
C LEU A 351 35.12 -24.81 -22.75
N LYS A 352 35.02 -23.70 -22.02
CA LYS A 352 34.81 -22.37 -22.61
C LYS A 352 35.83 -22.12 -23.71
N ARG A 353 37.14 -22.24 -23.42
CA ARG A 353 38.22 -22.00 -24.40
C ARG A 353 38.16 -22.93 -25.61
N ALA A 354 37.86 -24.20 -25.41
CA ALA A 354 37.75 -25.17 -26.50
C ALA A 354 36.59 -24.83 -27.45
N LEU A 355 35.47 -24.41 -26.87
CA LEU A 355 34.23 -24.12 -27.60
C LEU A 355 34.16 -22.69 -28.13
N GLN A 356 35.00 -21.81 -27.59
CA GLN A 356 35.12 -20.41 -27.97
C GLN A 356 35.65 -20.28 -29.40
N GLY A 357 34.71 -20.23 -30.34
CA GLY A 357 34.93 -19.73 -31.71
C GLY A 357 34.79 -18.21 -31.79
N HIS A 358 34.65 -17.67 -33.01
CA HIS A 358 34.33 -16.25 -33.24
C HIS A 358 32.85 -15.93 -32.99
N TRP A 359 32.23 -16.58 -32.00
CA TRP A 359 30.83 -16.34 -31.67
C TRP A 359 30.68 -14.93 -31.08
N LYS A 360 29.93 -14.08 -31.76
CA LYS A 360 29.53 -12.79 -31.20
C LYS A 360 28.25 -12.99 -30.40
N ILE A 361 28.26 -12.61 -29.12
CA ILE A 361 27.02 -12.49 -28.35
C ILE A 361 26.40 -11.15 -28.70
N LYS A 362 25.27 -11.17 -29.42
CA LYS A 362 24.53 -9.96 -29.80
C LYS A 362 23.33 -9.81 -28.88
N LYS A 363 23.34 -8.74 -28.08
CA LYS A 363 22.20 -8.38 -27.24
C LYS A 363 21.14 -7.66 -28.07
N LEU A 364 19.90 -8.15 -28.05
CA LEU A 364 18.76 -7.59 -28.77
C LEU A 364 17.63 -7.27 -27.79
N TYR A 365 16.83 -6.26 -28.09
CA TYR A 365 15.62 -5.95 -27.31
C TYR A 365 14.38 -6.23 -28.14
N ILE A 366 13.40 -6.94 -27.58
CA ILE A 366 12.18 -7.33 -28.28
C ILE A 366 11.33 -6.11 -28.64
N GLU A 367 11.36 -5.04 -27.83
CA GLU A 367 10.71 -3.78 -28.15
C GLU A 367 11.20 -3.19 -29.47
N ASP A 368 12.48 -3.36 -29.79
CA ASP A 368 13.04 -2.85 -31.03
C ASP A 368 12.48 -3.60 -32.26
N LEU A 369 12.04 -4.86 -32.11
CA LEU A 369 11.33 -5.61 -33.14
C LEU A 369 9.85 -5.22 -33.16
N VAL A 370 9.21 -5.15 -31.99
CA VAL A 370 7.80 -4.77 -31.85
C VAL A 370 7.55 -3.39 -32.48
N ASP A 371 8.41 -2.41 -32.22
CA ASP A 371 8.30 -1.06 -32.80
C ASP A 371 8.42 -1.05 -34.33
N ARG A 372 9.13 -2.03 -34.91
CA ARG A 372 9.27 -2.17 -36.37
C ARG A 372 8.05 -2.80 -37.02
N ILE A 373 7.30 -3.64 -36.31
CA ILE A 373 6.16 -4.39 -36.88
C ILE A 373 4.79 -3.85 -36.44
N ARG A 374 4.73 -3.19 -35.27
CA ARG A 374 3.47 -2.78 -34.65
C ARG A 374 2.70 -1.81 -35.53
N GLY A 375 1.41 -2.12 -35.75
CA GLY A 375 0.50 -1.28 -36.53
C GLY A 375 0.73 -1.29 -38.04
N ARG A 376 1.65 -2.12 -38.56
CA ARG A 376 1.92 -2.25 -39.99
C ARG A 376 1.20 -3.48 -40.57
N ARG A 377 0.66 -3.34 -41.79
CA ARG A 377 0.20 -4.50 -42.58
C ARG A 377 1.39 -4.99 -43.40
N MET A 378 1.79 -6.23 -43.19
CA MET A 378 2.99 -6.81 -43.80
C MET A 378 2.66 -8.20 -44.34
N SER A 379 3.23 -8.56 -45.48
CA SER A 379 3.29 -9.94 -45.96
C SER A 379 4.26 -10.78 -45.10
N LEU A 380 4.17 -12.11 -45.20
CA LEU A 380 5.05 -13.02 -44.47
C LEU A 380 6.53 -12.82 -44.83
N GLU A 381 6.84 -12.51 -46.10
CA GLU A 381 8.20 -12.24 -46.54
C GLU A 381 8.76 -10.95 -45.93
N GLU A 382 7.94 -9.89 -45.86
CA GLU A 382 8.31 -8.63 -45.22
C GLU A 382 8.54 -8.81 -43.71
N LEU A 383 7.70 -9.60 -43.04
CA LEU A 383 7.88 -9.91 -41.62
C LEU A 383 9.17 -10.71 -41.37
N LYS A 384 9.44 -11.73 -42.18
CA LYS A 384 10.70 -12.49 -42.12
C LYS A 384 11.91 -11.58 -42.33
N LYS A 385 11.82 -10.64 -43.27
CA LYS A 385 12.88 -9.68 -43.53
C LYS A 385 13.12 -8.73 -42.36
N GLU A 386 12.07 -8.21 -41.73
CA GLU A 386 12.21 -7.38 -40.53
C GLU A 386 12.82 -8.16 -39.36
N PHE A 387 12.41 -9.41 -39.17
CA PHE A 387 13.00 -10.30 -38.17
C PHE A 387 14.49 -10.53 -38.43
N LEU A 388 14.87 -10.91 -39.66
CA LEU A 388 16.28 -11.14 -40.03
C LEU A 388 17.12 -9.86 -39.94
N ASN A 389 16.56 -8.70 -40.28
CA ASN A 389 17.24 -7.42 -40.12
C ASN A 389 17.50 -7.05 -38.65
N TRP A 390 16.58 -7.42 -37.77
CA TRP A 390 16.72 -7.21 -36.33
C TRP A 390 17.69 -8.24 -35.71
N ALA A 391 17.45 -9.53 -35.95
CA ALA A 391 18.25 -10.65 -35.48
C ALA A 391 19.70 -10.58 -36.00
N GLY A 392 19.89 -10.23 -37.27
CA GLY A 392 21.13 -10.38 -38.02
C GLY A 392 21.14 -11.70 -38.82
N THR A 393 22.02 -11.78 -39.81
CA THR A 393 22.15 -12.94 -40.71
C THR A 393 23.45 -13.74 -40.48
N GLU A 394 24.19 -13.43 -39.42
CA GLU A 394 25.43 -14.11 -39.07
C GLU A 394 25.09 -15.42 -38.34
N GLU A 395 25.29 -16.58 -38.98
CA GLU A 395 25.04 -17.91 -38.39
C GLU A 395 25.91 -18.19 -37.14
N GLU A 396 27.07 -17.52 -37.03
CA GLU A 396 27.97 -17.61 -35.88
C GLU A 396 27.68 -16.54 -34.79
N THR A 397 26.40 -16.22 -34.54
CA THR A 397 26.00 -15.23 -33.53
C THR A 397 24.99 -15.82 -32.55
N ILE A 398 25.32 -15.76 -31.25
CA ILE A 398 24.36 -16.07 -30.18
C ILE A 398 23.54 -14.82 -29.93
N LEU A 399 22.23 -14.92 -30.17
CA LEU A 399 21.29 -13.83 -29.92
C LEU A 399 20.81 -13.90 -28.49
N HIS A 400 21.13 -12.89 -27.68
CA HIS A 400 20.59 -12.72 -26.33
C HIS A 400 19.48 -11.67 -26.39
N ILE A 401 18.24 -12.12 -26.51
CA ILE A 401 17.06 -11.27 -26.59
C ILE A 401 16.64 -10.87 -25.17
N ARG A 402 16.25 -9.61 -25.00
CA ARG A 402 15.84 -9.01 -23.72
C ARG A 402 14.54 -8.24 -23.91
N SER A 403 13.83 -8.01 -22.81
CA SER A 403 12.74 -7.05 -22.74
C SER A 403 13.12 -5.94 -21.78
N ARG A 404 12.78 -4.69 -22.12
CA ARG A 404 12.83 -3.52 -21.24
C ARG A 404 11.61 -3.44 -20.32
N GLN A 405 10.53 -4.17 -20.63
CA GLN A 405 9.31 -4.25 -19.82
C GLN A 405 9.06 -5.69 -19.31
N PRO A 406 8.76 -5.89 -18.01
CA PRO A 406 8.36 -7.20 -17.50
C PRO A 406 7.04 -7.66 -18.14
N GLY A 407 6.95 -8.93 -18.58
CA GLY A 407 5.69 -9.57 -19.04
C GLY A 407 5.44 -9.60 -20.56
N HIS A 408 6.19 -8.87 -21.39
CA HIS A 408 6.01 -8.95 -22.86
C HIS A 408 6.55 -10.24 -23.49
N MET A 409 7.48 -10.92 -22.82
CA MET A 409 8.03 -12.19 -23.30
C MET A 409 7.03 -13.35 -23.16
N GLU A 410 6.22 -13.35 -22.10
CA GLU A 410 5.18 -14.34 -21.84
C GLU A 410 4.10 -14.33 -22.94
N LEU A 411 3.65 -13.13 -23.32
CA LEU A 411 2.69 -12.92 -24.42
C LEU A 411 3.22 -13.41 -25.78
N LEU A 412 4.51 -13.25 -26.03
CA LEU A 412 5.14 -13.69 -27.27
C LEU A 412 5.29 -15.22 -27.32
N ARG A 413 5.62 -15.83 -26.16
CA ARG A 413 5.71 -17.27 -25.97
C ARG A 413 4.37 -17.96 -26.18
N GLU A 414 3.31 -17.49 -25.51
CA GLU A 414 1.94 -18.01 -25.67
C GLU A 414 1.47 -17.95 -27.12
N ARG A 415 1.73 -16.83 -27.81
CA ARG A 415 1.26 -16.64 -29.19
C ARG A 415 1.99 -17.50 -30.20
N LEU A 416 3.26 -17.83 -30.01
CA LEU A 416 3.98 -18.71 -30.94
C LEU A 416 3.59 -20.19 -30.77
N GLN A 417 3.22 -20.57 -29.55
CA GLN A 417 2.67 -21.88 -29.24
C GLN A 417 1.34 -22.15 -29.99
N GLU A 418 0.50 -21.12 -30.16
CA GLU A 418 -0.75 -21.19 -30.95
C GLU A 418 -0.52 -21.51 -32.44
N TYR A 419 0.68 -21.25 -32.99
CA TYR A 419 1.02 -21.50 -34.40
C TYR A 419 1.83 -22.79 -34.61
N GLY A 420 1.89 -23.67 -33.61
CA GLY A 420 2.59 -24.96 -33.72
C GLY A 420 4.11 -24.85 -33.78
N VAL A 421 4.65 -23.69 -33.40
CA VAL A 421 6.08 -23.48 -33.19
C VAL A 421 6.37 -23.85 -31.74
N ASP A 422 7.28 -24.80 -31.51
CA ASP A 422 7.71 -25.12 -30.15
C ASP A 422 8.44 -23.89 -29.56
N PRO A 423 7.88 -23.24 -28.52
CA PRO A 423 8.52 -22.09 -27.92
C PRO A 423 9.87 -22.44 -27.30
N GLU A 424 10.11 -23.70 -26.93
CA GLU A 424 11.40 -24.14 -26.39
C GLU A 424 12.51 -24.16 -27.46
N GLU A 425 12.19 -24.48 -28.72
CA GLU A 425 13.12 -24.39 -29.85
C GLU A 425 13.34 -22.95 -30.34
N THR A 426 12.40 -22.03 -30.09
CA THR A 426 12.41 -20.68 -30.72
C THR A 426 12.74 -19.54 -29.75
N PHE A 427 12.52 -19.73 -28.45
CA PHE A 427 12.75 -18.71 -27.40
C PHE A 427 13.85 -19.02 -26.41
N THR A 428 14.76 -19.93 -26.74
CA THR A 428 15.86 -20.34 -25.87
C THR A 428 16.71 -19.18 -25.32
N HIS A 429 16.55 -17.93 -25.80
CA HIS A 429 17.36 -16.78 -25.37
C HIS A 429 16.62 -15.45 -25.17
N ALA A 430 15.35 -15.43 -24.81
CA ALA A 430 14.62 -14.16 -24.68
C ALA A 430 14.04 -13.90 -23.28
N GLU A 431 14.83 -13.37 -22.32
CA GLU A 431 14.31 -12.78 -21.07
C GLU A 431 15.34 -11.83 -20.42
N VAL A 432 15.02 -10.54 -20.27
CA VAL A 432 14.39 -9.81 -19.14
C VAL A 432 15.29 -9.71 -17.90
N TYR A 433 15.92 -8.53 -17.76
CA TYR A 433 16.46 -7.94 -16.53
C TYR A 433 15.81 -6.58 -16.34
#